data_AF-A0A843HLV3-F1
#
_entry.id   AF-A0A843HLV3-F1
#
_cell.length_a   1.000
_cell.length_b   1.000
_cell.length_c   1.000
_cell.angle_alpha   90.00
_cell.angle_beta   90.00
_cell.angle_gamma   90.00
#
_symmetry.space_group_name_H-M   'P 1'
#
loop_
_entity.id
_entity.type
_entity.pdbx_description
1 polymer ?
#
loop_
_entity_poly.entity_id
_entity_poly.type
_entity_poly.pdbx_seq_one_letter_code
_entity_poly.pdbx_strand_id
1 'polypeptide(L)'
;MAIRFDKNLNAELRNTVRNFNKKVVRAEQRGFRNLPRLEKVSELKARYDTRSDLIRELRRLKNFNRGDILRKVENDGGAKAVEWEFDFLKGNIKNAREYFTREYERVSRRTGRFPGERMMLDTISSKLNLLNRDINYLSQSEFRSAVAATREFQNAFANLQAQYRGFLSEVEWVMDNVGISREQKDEFFAKFKSLTPSQFLYAYDNNDIIGRIYALYRKNEDGSVELTDTEENAEALIDNLMEEADQIVIDAKANAD
;
A
#
# COMPACT_ATOMS: atom_id res chain seq x y z
N MET A 1 3.70 1.53 -18.45
CA MET A 1 4.02 0.36 -19.30
C MET A 1 4.47 -0.75 -18.37
N ALA A 2 3.66 -1.81 -18.19
CA ALA A 2 3.93 -2.85 -17.20
C ALA A 2 5.28 -3.57 -17.45
N ILE A 3 6.02 -3.86 -16.38
CA ILE A 3 7.31 -4.53 -16.47
C ILE A 3 7.11 -5.98 -16.95
N ARG A 4 7.71 -6.34 -18.10
CA ARG A 4 7.85 -7.75 -18.50
C ARG A 4 8.88 -8.45 -17.62
N PHE A 5 8.42 -9.36 -16.78
CA PHE A 5 9.27 -10.15 -15.89
C PHE A 5 9.79 -11.42 -16.58
N ASP A 6 10.98 -11.32 -17.15
CA ASP A 6 11.69 -12.47 -17.72
C ASP A 6 12.30 -13.39 -16.63
N LYS A 7 12.78 -14.58 -17.04
CA LYS A 7 13.35 -15.59 -16.13
C LYS A 7 14.56 -15.06 -15.35
N ASN A 8 15.37 -14.20 -15.96
CA ASN A 8 16.60 -13.65 -15.37
C ASN A 8 16.26 -12.59 -14.31
N LEU A 9 15.36 -11.66 -14.63
CA LEU A 9 14.89 -10.64 -13.71
C LEU A 9 14.16 -11.26 -12.50
N ASN A 10 13.39 -12.32 -12.73
CA ASN A 10 12.75 -13.08 -11.65
C ASN A 10 13.77 -13.76 -10.71
N ALA A 11 14.83 -14.33 -11.28
CA ALA A 11 15.91 -14.93 -10.49
C ALA A 11 16.67 -13.87 -9.68
N GLU A 12 16.95 -12.72 -10.29
CA GLU A 12 17.60 -11.58 -9.67
C GLU A 12 16.78 -11.02 -8.50
N LEU A 13 15.47 -10.82 -8.69
CA LEU A 13 14.52 -10.41 -7.65
C LEU A 13 14.57 -11.36 -6.45
N ARG A 14 14.39 -12.67 -6.69
CA ARG A 14 14.39 -13.69 -5.64
C ARG A 14 15.69 -13.71 -4.85
N ASN A 15 16.83 -13.67 -5.54
CA ASN A 15 18.14 -13.71 -4.92
C ASN A 15 18.40 -12.44 -4.10
N THR A 16 18.06 -11.27 -4.64
CA THR A 16 18.24 -9.97 -3.98
C THR A 16 17.40 -9.90 -2.70
N VAL A 17 16.11 -10.22 -2.79
CA VAL A 17 15.20 -10.24 -1.64
C VAL A 17 15.68 -11.21 -0.57
N ARG A 18 16.02 -12.44 -0.95
CA ARG A 18 16.52 -13.46 -0.01
C ARG A 18 17.77 -12.99 0.72
N ASN A 19 18.73 -12.40 0.00
CA ASN A 19 19.97 -11.93 0.59
C ASN A 19 19.77 -10.72 1.49
N PHE A 20 18.93 -9.77 1.08
CA PHE A 20 18.54 -8.62 1.89
C PHE A 20 17.86 -9.05 3.19
N ASN A 21 16.82 -9.89 3.11
CA ASN A 21 16.09 -10.38 4.28
C ASN A 21 17.01 -11.14 5.24
N LYS A 22 17.93 -11.97 4.73
CA LYS A 22 18.94 -12.64 5.57
C LYS A 22 19.83 -11.65 6.31
N LYS A 23 20.19 -10.51 5.69
CA LYS A 23 20.99 -9.45 6.35
C LYS A 23 20.19 -8.77 7.45
N VAL A 24 18.92 -8.44 7.20
CA VAL A 24 17.99 -7.85 8.17
C VAL A 24 17.79 -8.77 9.37
N VAL A 25 17.41 -10.03 9.17
CA VAL A 25 17.20 -11.00 10.27
C VAL A 25 18.47 -11.20 11.10
N ARG A 26 19.64 -11.29 10.47
CA ARG A 26 20.92 -11.39 11.20
C ARG A 26 21.25 -10.14 12.01
N ALA A 27 20.80 -8.96 11.56
CA ALA A 27 20.95 -7.74 12.34
C ALA A 27 19.97 -7.75 13.53
N GLU A 28 18.73 -8.18 13.32
CA GLU A 28 17.72 -8.29 14.38
C GLU A 28 18.20 -9.22 15.51
N GLN A 29 18.68 -10.42 15.15
CA GLN A 29 19.24 -11.40 16.09
C GLN A 29 20.46 -10.89 16.88
N ARG A 30 21.14 -9.86 16.37
CA ARG A 30 22.30 -9.22 17.03
C ARG A 30 21.90 -8.01 17.87
N GLY A 31 20.60 -7.79 18.08
CA GLY A 31 20.08 -6.72 18.93
C GLY A 31 19.99 -5.35 18.25
N PHE A 32 20.17 -5.28 16.93
CA PHE A 32 19.98 -4.02 16.21
C PHE A 32 18.49 -3.65 16.21
N ARG A 33 18.20 -2.40 16.61
CA ARG A 33 16.85 -1.83 16.59
C ARG A 33 16.70 -0.94 15.35
N ASN A 34 15.45 -0.71 14.91
CA ASN A 34 15.13 0.08 13.72
C ASN A 34 15.79 -0.50 12.48
N LEU A 35 15.31 -1.66 12.03
CA LEU A 35 15.78 -2.31 10.81
C LEU A 35 14.78 -2.10 9.67
N PRO A 36 15.22 -2.14 8.42
CA PRO A 36 14.32 -2.18 7.28
C PRO A 36 13.36 -3.37 7.38
N ARG A 37 12.12 -3.19 6.91
CA ARG A 37 11.16 -4.29 6.81
C ARG A 37 11.68 -5.35 5.84
N LEU A 38 11.38 -6.62 6.11
CA LEU A 38 11.63 -7.71 5.18
C LEU A 38 10.83 -7.50 3.89
N GLU A 39 11.50 -7.65 2.75
CA GLU A 39 10.88 -7.49 1.43
C GLU A 39 10.30 -8.81 0.94
N LYS A 40 9.23 -8.75 0.14
CA LYS A 40 8.69 -9.91 -0.59
C LYS A 40 8.82 -9.67 -2.09
N VAL A 41 9.12 -10.74 -2.84
CA VAL A 41 9.24 -10.66 -4.30
C VAL A 41 7.94 -10.19 -4.95
N SER A 42 6.79 -10.67 -4.46
CA SER A 42 5.48 -10.24 -4.94
C SER A 42 5.20 -8.76 -4.66
N GLU A 43 5.60 -8.26 -3.49
CA GLU A 43 5.45 -6.85 -3.12
C GLU A 43 6.31 -5.93 -4.01
N LEU A 44 7.56 -6.29 -4.25
CA LEU A 44 8.43 -5.51 -5.15
C LEU A 44 7.92 -5.47 -6.60
N LYS A 45 7.33 -6.56 -7.10
CA LYS A 45 6.75 -6.59 -8.45
C LYS A 45 5.55 -5.66 -8.59
N ALA A 46 4.77 -5.52 -7.53
CA ALA A 46 3.57 -4.69 -7.52
C ALA A 46 3.86 -3.22 -7.19
N ARG A 47 5.03 -2.91 -6.60
CA ARG A 47 5.38 -1.56 -6.13
C ARG A 47 5.91 -0.63 -7.24
N TYR A 48 6.44 -1.18 -8.33
CA TYR A 48 7.12 -0.39 -9.36
C TYR A 48 6.51 -0.59 -10.74
N ASP A 49 6.10 0.52 -11.36
CA ASP A 49 5.51 0.53 -12.69
C ASP A 49 6.55 0.53 -13.81
N THR A 50 7.79 0.95 -13.51
CA THR A 50 8.87 1.02 -14.48
C THR A 50 10.04 0.10 -14.13
N ARG A 51 10.65 -0.49 -15.17
CA ARG A 51 11.83 -1.36 -15.02
C ARG A 51 13.01 -0.62 -14.41
N SER A 52 13.14 0.68 -14.70
CA SER A 52 14.21 1.53 -14.18
C SER A 52 14.11 1.73 -12.67
N ASP A 53 12.91 1.98 -12.15
CA ASP A 53 12.70 2.16 -10.71
C ASP A 53 12.89 0.84 -9.95
N LEU A 54 12.39 -0.26 -10.53
CA LEU A 54 12.64 -1.60 -10.00
C LEU A 54 14.15 -1.93 -9.95
N ILE A 55 14.90 -1.62 -11.01
CA ILE A 55 16.36 -1.87 -11.04
C ILE A 55 17.08 -0.99 -10.01
N ARG A 56 16.65 0.27 -9.83
CA ARG A 56 17.21 1.17 -8.82
C ARG A 56 17.00 0.60 -7.42
N GLU A 57 15.80 0.12 -7.14
CA GLU A 57 15.49 -0.54 -5.88
C GLU A 57 16.28 -1.84 -5.70
N LEU A 58 16.37 -2.69 -6.73
CA LEU A 58 17.17 -3.91 -6.65
C LEU A 58 18.65 -3.62 -6.38
N ARG A 59 19.21 -2.56 -6.97
CA ARG A 59 20.57 -2.10 -6.66
C ARG A 59 20.68 -1.64 -5.20
N ARG A 60 19.70 -0.87 -4.69
CA ARG A 60 19.63 -0.48 -3.28
C ARG A 60 19.65 -1.70 -2.35
N LEU A 61 18.78 -2.67 -2.60
CA LEU A 61 18.68 -3.90 -1.80
C LEU A 61 19.93 -4.78 -1.91
N LYS A 62 20.57 -4.86 -3.09
CA LYS A 62 21.84 -5.58 -3.29
C LYS A 62 22.98 -4.96 -2.51
N ASN A 63 23.09 -3.63 -2.62
CA ASN A 63 24.17 -2.86 -2.01
C ASN A 63 23.99 -2.69 -0.51
N PHE A 64 22.79 -2.95 0.03
CA PHE A 64 22.52 -2.95 1.46
C PHE A 64 23.56 -3.77 2.21
N ASN A 65 24.46 -3.09 2.90
CA ASN A 65 25.53 -3.70 3.64
C ASN A 65 25.36 -3.43 5.15
N ARG A 66 26.13 -4.15 5.96
CA ARG A 66 26.05 -4.03 7.42
C ARG A 66 26.62 -2.71 7.93
N GLY A 67 27.49 -2.06 7.15
CA GLY A 67 28.01 -0.72 7.38
C GLY A 67 26.95 0.37 7.20
N ASP A 68 26.03 0.23 6.24
CA ASP A 68 24.91 1.17 6.02
C ASP A 68 23.91 1.17 7.20
N ILE A 69 23.81 0.04 7.92
CA ILE A 69 23.02 -0.07 9.17
C ILE A 69 23.72 0.64 10.35
N LEU A 70 25.04 0.82 10.28
CA LEU A 70 25.86 1.38 11.37
C LEU A 70 26.29 2.82 11.12
N ARG A 71 26.30 3.27 9.86
CA ARG A 71 26.75 4.62 9.49
C ARG A 71 25.74 5.62 10.00
N LYS A 72 26.06 6.21 11.15
CA LYS A 72 25.34 7.37 11.64
C LYS A 72 25.76 8.56 10.80
N VAL A 73 24.76 9.22 10.23
CA VAL A 73 24.93 10.51 9.58
C VAL A 73 24.14 11.53 10.39
N GLU A 74 24.61 12.77 10.32
CA GLU A 74 23.96 13.92 10.93
C GLU A 74 23.53 14.84 9.80
N ASN A 75 22.32 15.37 9.88
CA ASN A 75 21.88 16.40 8.95
C ASN A 75 22.26 17.80 9.46
N ASP A 76 22.06 18.81 8.64
CA ASP A 76 22.36 20.19 8.97
C ASP A 76 21.48 20.73 10.12
N GLY A 77 20.36 20.08 10.42
CA GLY A 77 19.50 20.33 11.58
C GLY A 77 19.93 19.65 12.89
N GLY A 78 21.03 18.89 12.90
CA GLY A 78 21.54 18.19 14.09
C GLY A 78 20.85 16.86 14.43
N ALA A 79 20.02 16.33 13.54
CA ALA A 79 19.43 15.00 13.66
C ALA A 79 20.46 13.92 13.34
N LYS A 80 20.73 13.06 14.31
CA LYS A 80 21.59 11.88 14.22
C LYS A 80 20.74 10.63 14.02
N ALA A 81 20.92 10.00 12.87
CA ALA A 81 20.27 8.75 12.53
C ALA A 81 21.19 7.91 11.66
N VAL A 82 20.83 6.65 11.48
CA VAL A 82 21.53 5.77 10.55
C VAL A 82 21.18 6.17 9.12
N GLU A 83 22.14 6.08 8.19
CA GLU A 83 21.99 6.53 6.80
C GLU A 83 20.72 5.96 6.15
N TRP A 84 20.36 4.71 6.45
CA TRP A 84 19.13 4.11 5.95
C TRP A 84 17.85 4.83 6.41
N GLU A 85 17.80 5.45 7.60
CA GLU A 85 16.63 6.20 8.07
C GLU A 85 16.44 7.48 7.25
N PHE A 86 17.54 8.12 6.83
CA PHE A 86 17.51 9.25 5.92
C PHE A 86 17.03 8.83 4.53
N ASP A 87 17.55 7.73 4.00
CA ASP A 87 17.13 7.19 2.70
C ASP A 87 15.66 6.74 2.73
N PHE A 88 15.22 6.14 3.84
CA PHE A 88 13.84 5.74 4.05
C PHE A 88 12.91 6.95 3.97
N LEU A 89 13.23 8.03 4.69
CA LEU A 89 12.46 9.27 4.59
C LEU A 89 12.49 9.83 3.16
N LYS A 90 13.68 10.01 2.58
CA LYS A 90 13.82 10.56 1.21
C LYS A 90 13.01 9.78 0.18
N GLY A 91 12.99 8.45 0.28
CA GLY A 91 12.27 7.58 -0.65
C GLY A 91 10.76 7.52 -0.45
N ASN A 92 10.24 7.85 0.74
CA ASN A 92 8.82 7.64 1.08
C ASN A 92 8.08 8.92 1.47
N ILE A 93 8.77 10.04 1.67
CA ILE A 93 8.17 11.27 2.19
C ILE A 93 7.08 11.83 1.26
N LYS A 94 7.27 11.75 -0.06
CA LYS A 94 6.27 12.17 -1.04
C LYS A 94 4.97 11.39 -0.87
N ASN A 95 5.06 10.06 -0.89
CA ASN A 95 3.88 9.19 -0.76
C ASN A 95 3.19 9.35 0.60
N ALA A 96 3.98 9.54 1.68
CA ALA A 96 3.42 9.82 3.00
C ALA A 96 2.67 11.17 3.02
N ARG A 97 3.21 12.23 2.40
CA ARG A 97 2.53 13.54 2.28
C ARG A 97 1.20 13.40 1.53
N GLU A 98 1.20 12.72 0.38
CA GLU A 98 0.00 12.51 -0.42
C GLU A 98 -1.07 11.73 0.35
N TYR A 99 -0.68 10.68 1.07
CA TYR A 99 -1.58 9.92 1.93
C TYR A 99 -2.22 10.81 3.00
N PHE A 100 -1.42 11.54 3.78
CA PHE A 100 -1.97 12.38 4.85
C PHE A 100 -2.77 13.57 4.31
N THR A 101 -2.47 14.05 3.09
CA THR A 101 -3.25 15.12 2.44
C THR A 101 -4.65 14.60 2.11
N ARG A 102 -4.75 13.40 1.52
CA ARG A 102 -6.03 12.75 1.24
C ARG A 102 -6.82 12.46 2.51
N GLU A 103 -6.15 11.97 3.55
CA GLU A 103 -6.80 11.76 4.84
C GLU A 103 -7.31 13.07 5.45
N TYR A 104 -6.55 14.15 5.33
CA TYR A 104 -7.00 15.48 5.75
C TYR A 104 -8.25 15.90 4.99
N GLU A 105 -8.25 15.81 3.66
CA GLU A 105 -9.40 16.16 2.83
C GLU A 105 -10.63 15.29 3.10
N ARG A 106 -10.43 13.99 3.32
CA ARG A 106 -11.50 13.04 3.65
C ARG A 106 -12.20 13.41 4.96
N VAL A 107 -11.41 13.75 5.97
CA VAL A 107 -11.94 14.20 7.26
C VAL A 107 -12.56 15.59 7.10
N SER A 108 -11.90 16.52 6.40
CA SER A 108 -12.39 17.89 6.24
C SER A 108 -13.72 17.95 5.48
N ARG A 109 -13.93 17.10 4.46
CA ARG A 109 -15.22 17.02 3.73
C ARG A 109 -16.35 16.44 4.58
N ARG A 110 -16.03 15.71 5.66
CA ARG A 110 -16.99 15.11 6.60
C ARG A 110 -17.28 16.00 7.82
N THR A 111 -16.78 17.25 7.79
CA THR A 111 -16.84 18.18 8.93
C THR A 111 -18.22 18.40 9.51
N GLY A 112 -18.32 18.24 10.83
CA GLY A 112 -19.54 18.42 11.62
C GLY A 112 -20.29 17.14 11.96
N ARG A 113 -19.76 15.96 11.64
CA ARG A 113 -20.49 14.68 11.84
C ARG A 113 -20.16 13.91 13.11
N PHE A 114 -18.98 14.10 13.74
CA PHE A 114 -18.60 13.34 14.95
C PHE A 114 -17.68 14.11 15.93
N PRO A 115 -17.76 13.85 17.24
CA PRO A 115 -16.85 14.42 18.25
C PRO A 115 -15.38 14.03 18.02
N GLY A 116 -14.45 14.96 18.25
CA GLY A 116 -12.99 14.71 18.16
C GLY A 116 -12.37 14.99 16.79
N GLU A 117 -13.17 15.33 15.79
CA GLU A 117 -12.73 15.62 14.42
C GLU A 117 -11.66 16.73 14.33
N ARG A 118 -11.86 17.83 15.07
CA ARG A 118 -10.89 18.94 15.07
C ARG A 118 -9.51 18.49 15.53
N MET A 119 -9.45 17.65 16.57
CA MET A 119 -8.20 17.09 17.08
C MET A 119 -7.55 16.16 16.04
N MET A 120 -8.35 15.40 15.28
CA MET A 120 -7.85 14.56 14.19
C MET A 120 -7.26 15.40 13.05
N LEU A 121 -7.97 16.45 12.62
CA LEU A 121 -7.47 17.39 11.61
C LEU A 121 -6.18 18.08 12.07
N ASP A 122 -6.11 18.53 13.33
CA ASP A 122 -4.90 19.15 13.89
C ASP A 122 -3.73 18.17 13.92
N THR A 123 -4.00 16.90 14.24
CA THR A 123 -2.98 15.83 14.23
C THR A 123 -2.46 15.56 12.82
N ILE A 124 -3.36 15.47 11.82
CA ILE A 124 -2.97 15.25 10.42
C ILE A 124 -2.22 16.46 9.87
N SER A 125 -2.71 17.69 10.13
CA SER A 125 -2.03 18.94 9.77
C SER A 125 -0.62 19.02 10.35
N SER A 126 -0.44 18.64 11.61
CA SER A 126 0.88 18.62 12.26
C SER A 126 1.85 17.65 11.56
N LYS A 127 1.36 16.46 11.18
CA LYS A 127 2.14 15.50 10.40
C LYS A 127 2.48 16.06 9.02
N LEU A 128 1.53 16.69 8.33
CA LEU A 128 1.76 17.30 7.01
C LEU A 128 2.79 18.42 7.07
N ASN A 129 2.67 19.34 8.02
CA ASN A 129 3.64 20.42 8.24
C ASN A 129 5.05 19.87 8.46
N LEU A 130 5.17 18.82 9.27
CA LEU A 130 6.44 18.16 9.50
C LEU A 130 6.98 17.49 8.23
N LEU A 131 6.15 16.71 7.55
CA LEU A 131 6.56 16.00 6.35
C LEU A 131 6.93 16.97 5.23
N ASN A 132 6.33 18.16 5.15
CA ASN A 132 6.60 19.18 4.13
C ASN A 132 7.96 19.87 4.28
N ARG A 133 8.59 19.79 5.45
CA ARG A 133 9.91 20.39 5.68
C ARG A 133 11.02 19.62 4.97
N ASP A 134 12.14 20.31 4.74
CA ASP A 134 13.35 19.69 4.21
C ASP A 134 13.98 18.78 5.28
N ILE A 135 14.17 17.51 4.92
CA ILE A 135 14.76 16.47 5.77
C ILE A 135 16.15 16.88 6.26
N ASN A 136 16.91 17.66 5.48
CA ASN A 136 18.27 18.07 5.84
C ASN A 136 18.29 19.07 7.02
N TYR A 137 17.18 19.75 7.29
CA TYR A 137 17.07 20.78 8.33
C TYR A 137 16.09 20.43 9.46
N LEU A 138 15.76 19.14 9.61
CA LEU A 138 14.97 18.66 10.75
C LEU A 138 15.85 18.53 11.99
N SER A 139 15.36 18.99 13.14
CA SER A 139 15.94 18.64 14.44
C SER A 139 15.77 17.15 14.74
N GLN A 140 16.47 16.64 15.77
CA GLN A 140 16.38 15.23 16.15
C GLN A 140 14.95 14.77 16.45
N SER A 141 14.15 15.55 17.17
CA SER A 141 12.77 15.21 17.51
C SER A 141 11.87 15.20 16.28
N GLU A 142 12.00 16.22 15.43
CA GLU A 142 11.27 16.35 14.17
C GLU A 142 11.59 15.20 13.22
N PHE A 143 12.86 14.84 13.07
CA PHE A 143 13.28 13.70 12.27
C PHE A 143 12.63 12.41 12.75
N ARG A 144 12.63 12.15 14.06
CA ARG A 144 12.02 10.93 14.64
C ARG A 144 10.51 10.90 14.41
N SER A 145 9.84 12.04 14.57
CA SER A 145 8.41 12.18 14.29
C SER A 145 8.09 11.98 12.80
N ALA A 146 8.96 12.45 11.88
CA ALA A 146 8.78 12.27 10.45
C ALA A 146 8.95 10.80 10.06
N VAL A 147 9.94 10.11 10.63
CA VAL A 147 10.12 8.65 10.46
C VAL A 147 8.89 7.91 10.96
N ALA A 148 8.35 8.27 12.13
CA ALA A 148 7.18 7.64 12.71
C ALA A 148 5.93 7.81 11.82
N ALA A 149 5.66 9.04 11.36
CA ALA A 149 4.55 9.31 10.45
C ALA A 149 4.69 8.56 9.11
N THR A 150 5.90 8.47 8.58
CA THR A 150 6.17 7.72 7.34
C THR A 150 5.99 6.21 7.55
N ARG A 151 6.31 5.67 8.73
CA ARG A 151 6.03 4.27 9.08
C ARG A 151 4.53 4.02 9.26
N GLU A 152 3.79 4.96 9.82
CA GLU A 152 2.33 4.88 9.93
C GLU A 152 1.69 4.76 8.54
N PHE A 153 2.13 5.60 7.59
CA PHE A 153 1.75 5.45 6.18
C PHE A 153 2.09 4.04 5.65
N GLN A 154 3.31 3.53 5.88
CA GLN A 154 3.70 2.19 5.40
C GLN A 154 2.81 1.07 5.98
N ASN A 155 2.42 1.19 7.25
CA ASN A 155 1.51 0.26 7.89
C ASN A 155 0.09 0.37 7.32
N ALA A 156 -0.42 1.59 7.16
CA ALA A 156 -1.71 1.83 6.53
C ALA A 156 -1.74 1.27 5.09
N PHE A 157 -0.70 1.54 4.31
CA PHE A 157 -0.53 1.03 2.96
C PHE A 157 -0.47 -0.51 2.92
N ALA A 158 0.23 -1.14 3.86
CA ALA A 158 0.27 -2.60 3.96
C ALA A 158 -1.09 -3.20 4.31
N ASN A 159 -1.85 -2.55 5.19
CA ASN A 159 -3.22 -2.96 5.52
C ASN A 159 -4.15 -2.79 4.32
N LEU A 160 -4.04 -1.68 3.57
CA LEU A 160 -4.77 -1.44 2.34
C LEU A 160 -4.48 -2.52 1.28
N GLN A 161 -3.21 -2.91 1.12
CA GLN A 161 -2.85 -4.02 0.24
C GLN A 161 -3.45 -5.35 0.68
N ALA A 162 -3.58 -5.59 1.99
CA ALA A 162 -4.21 -6.79 2.52
C ALA A 162 -5.72 -6.78 2.26
N GLN A 163 -6.39 -5.65 2.50
CA GLN A 163 -7.81 -5.46 2.20
C GLN A 163 -8.08 -5.63 0.70
N TYR A 164 -7.26 -5.03 -0.17
CA TYR A 164 -7.34 -5.22 -1.62
C TYR A 164 -7.31 -6.69 -2.03
N ARG A 165 -6.38 -7.47 -1.46
CA ARG A 165 -6.29 -8.91 -1.76
C ARG A 165 -7.49 -9.68 -1.21
N GLY A 166 -7.99 -9.29 -0.04
CA GLY A 166 -9.22 -9.85 0.54
C GLY A 166 -10.38 -9.66 -0.43
N PHE A 167 -10.65 -8.41 -0.81
CA PHE A 167 -11.73 -8.07 -1.73
C PHE A 167 -11.68 -8.87 -3.02
N LEU A 168 -10.54 -8.87 -3.72
CA LEU A 168 -10.45 -9.60 -4.99
C LEU A 168 -10.73 -11.10 -4.82
N SER A 169 -10.32 -11.69 -3.69
CA SER A 169 -10.59 -13.10 -3.40
C SER A 169 -12.08 -13.35 -3.11
N GLU A 170 -12.74 -12.40 -2.44
CA GLU A 170 -14.17 -12.48 -2.14
C GLU A 170 -15.03 -12.29 -3.39
N VAL A 171 -14.69 -11.33 -4.26
CA VAL A 171 -15.35 -11.17 -5.57
C VAL A 171 -15.16 -12.42 -6.43
N GLU A 172 -13.95 -12.99 -6.46
CA GLU A 172 -13.67 -14.23 -7.21
C GLU A 172 -14.56 -15.37 -6.71
N TRP A 173 -14.72 -15.47 -5.39
CA TRP A 173 -15.57 -16.47 -4.76
C TRP A 173 -17.06 -16.26 -5.11
N VAL A 174 -17.57 -15.02 -5.09
CA VAL A 174 -18.97 -14.76 -5.48
C VAL A 174 -19.18 -15.10 -6.96
N MET A 175 -18.25 -14.68 -7.83
CA MET A 175 -18.27 -15.00 -9.26
C MET A 175 -18.25 -16.51 -9.55
N ASP A 176 -17.56 -17.30 -8.72
CA ASP A 176 -17.58 -18.78 -8.81
C ASP A 176 -18.96 -19.35 -8.48
N ASN A 177 -19.63 -18.82 -7.46
CA ASN A 177 -20.94 -19.31 -7.01
C ASN A 177 -22.07 -18.93 -7.98
N VAL A 178 -21.96 -17.78 -8.65
CA VAL A 178 -22.92 -17.35 -9.68
C VAL A 178 -22.56 -17.83 -11.10
N GLY A 179 -21.56 -18.72 -11.23
CA GLY A 179 -21.27 -19.40 -12.49
C GLY A 179 -20.56 -18.56 -13.56
N ILE A 180 -19.88 -17.47 -13.21
CA ILE A 180 -19.11 -16.66 -14.17
C ILE A 180 -17.93 -17.45 -14.73
N SER A 181 -17.76 -17.38 -16.04
CA SER A 181 -16.70 -18.12 -16.74
C SER A 181 -15.31 -17.63 -16.33
N ARG A 182 -14.32 -18.52 -16.44
CA ARG A 182 -12.92 -18.19 -16.15
C ARG A 182 -12.39 -17.03 -17.01
N GLU A 183 -12.76 -16.97 -18.29
CA GLU A 183 -12.33 -15.91 -19.20
C GLU A 183 -12.85 -14.54 -18.76
N GLN A 184 -14.14 -14.46 -18.41
CA GLN A 184 -14.76 -13.24 -17.89
C GLN A 184 -14.10 -12.77 -16.59
N LYS A 185 -13.82 -13.69 -15.67
CA LYS A 185 -13.09 -13.38 -14.43
C LYS A 185 -11.69 -12.87 -14.72
N ASP A 186 -10.94 -13.52 -15.61
CA ASP A 186 -9.57 -13.11 -15.95
C ASP A 186 -9.54 -11.70 -16.56
N GLU A 187 -10.51 -11.37 -17.41
CA GLU A 187 -10.67 -10.01 -17.97
C GLU A 187 -11.00 -8.99 -16.87
N PHE A 188 -12.00 -9.28 -16.03
CA PHE A 188 -12.39 -8.42 -14.91
C PHE A 188 -11.20 -8.15 -13.96
N PHE A 189 -10.51 -9.20 -13.51
CA PHE A 189 -9.38 -9.05 -12.61
C PHE A 189 -8.19 -8.35 -13.26
N ALA A 190 -8.00 -8.45 -14.58
CA ALA A 190 -6.96 -7.70 -15.27
C ALA A 190 -7.17 -6.18 -15.16
N LYS A 191 -8.43 -5.71 -15.21
CA LYS A 191 -8.80 -4.30 -15.04
C LYS A 191 -8.39 -3.80 -13.65
N PHE A 192 -8.80 -4.50 -12.59
CA PHE A 192 -8.50 -4.12 -11.20
C PHE A 192 -7.04 -4.37 -10.79
N LYS A 193 -6.34 -5.35 -11.38
CA LYS A 193 -4.88 -5.54 -11.18
C LYS A 193 -4.04 -4.40 -11.73
N SER A 194 -4.62 -3.56 -12.60
CA SER A 194 -3.96 -2.37 -13.12
C SER A 194 -4.00 -1.17 -12.17
N LEU A 195 -4.80 -1.25 -11.09
CA LEU A 195 -4.89 -0.19 -10.07
C LEU A 195 -3.77 -0.30 -9.05
N THR A 196 -3.19 0.83 -8.66
CA THR A 196 -2.37 0.90 -7.45
C THR A 196 -3.26 0.69 -6.20
N PRO A 197 -2.71 0.32 -5.04
CA PRO A 197 -3.51 0.16 -3.82
C PRO A 197 -4.29 1.41 -3.43
N SER A 198 -3.75 2.60 -3.71
CA SER A 198 -4.43 3.88 -3.47
C SER A 198 -5.58 4.13 -4.45
N GLN A 199 -5.39 3.80 -5.72
CA GLN A 199 -6.45 3.87 -6.73
C GLN A 199 -7.56 2.85 -6.43
N PHE A 200 -7.21 1.65 -6.00
CA PHE A 200 -8.19 0.66 -5.58
C PHE A 200 -8.98 1.13 -4.35
N LEU A 201 -8.33 1.71 -3.34
CA LEU A 201 -9.06 2.25 -2.19
C LEU A 201 -10.03 3.36 -2.60
N TYR A 202 -9.62 4.22 -3.55
CA TYR A 202 -10.53 5.21 -4.10
C TYR A 202 -11.75 4.54 -4.76
N ALA A 203 -11.53 3.53 -5.61
CA ALA A 203 -12.63 2.75 -6.20
C ALA A 203 -13.54 2.13 -5.12
N TYR A 204 -12.94 1.54 -4.08
CA TYR A 204 -13.64 0.91 -2.97
C TYR A 204 -14.49 1.90 -2.16
N ASP A 205 -13.94 3.05 -1.79
CA ASP A 205 -14.62 4.04 -0.96
C ASP A 205 -15.71 4.82 -1.72
N ASN A 206 -15.64 4.85 -3.06
CA ASN A 206 -16.51 5.68 -3.91
C ASN A 206 -17.44 4.88 -4.83
N ASN A 207 -17.39 3.54 -4.83
CA ASN A 207 -18.33 2.69 -5.55
C ASN A 207 -19.14 1.83 -4.57
N ASP A 208 -20.47 2.01 -4.59
CA ASP A 208 -21.38 1.35 -3.65
C ASP A 208 -21.54 -0.15 -3.95
N ILE A 209 -21.40 -0.58 -5.21
CA ILE A 209 -21.49 -1.99 -5.63
C ILE A 209 -20.41 -2.83 -4.95
N ILE A 210 -19.18 -2.31 -4.89
CA ILE A 210 -18.05 -2.96 -4.20
C ILE A 210 -18.38 -3.21 -2.72
N GLY A 211 -18.95 -2.23 -2.01
CA GLY A 211 -19.38 -2.38 -0.63
C GLY A 211 -20.56 -3.34 -0.45
N ARG A 212 -21.47 -3.41 -1.43
CA ARG A 212 -22.62 -4.33 -1.43
C ARG A 212 -22.21 -5.78 -1.66
N ILE A 213 -21.18 -6.04 -2.48
CA ILE A 213 -20.62 -7.40 -2.65
C ILE A 213 -20.03 -7.93 -1.34
N TYR A 214 -19.37 -7.07 -0.56
CA TYR A 214 -18.90 -7.41 0.79
C TYR A 214 -20.04 -7.83 1.73
N ALA A 215 -21.24 -7.25 1.57
CA ALA A 215 -22.41 -7.59 2.37
C ALA A 215 -23.03 -8.95 1.96
N LEU A 216 -22.82 -9.40 0.72
CA LEU A 216 -23.23 -10.73 0.26
C LEU A 216 -22.41 -11.85 0.90
N TYR A 217 -21.16 -11.58 1.23
CA TYR A 217 -20.23 -12.53 1.82
C TYR A 217 -20.39 -12.58 3.34
N ARG A 218 -20.94 -13.68 3.89
CA ARG A 218 -20.93 -13.92 5.33
C ARG A 218 -20.00 -15.06 5.68
N LYS A 219 -19.03 -14.75 6.53
CA LYS A 219 -18.19 -15.76 7.17
C LYS A 219 -18.85 -16.22 8.47
N ASN A 220 -19.17 -17.51 8.52
CA ASN A 220 -19.69 -18.17 9.70
C ASN A 220 -18.60 -18.37 10.76
N GLU A 221 -19.00 -18.62 12.02
CA GLU A 221 -18.09 -18.81 13.14
C GLU A 221 -17.14 -20.01 12.96
N ASP A 222 -17.58 -21.02 12.20
CA ASP A 222 -16.80 -22.21 11.85
C ASP A 222 -15.81 -21.96 10.69
N GLY A 223 -15.82 -20.76 10.13
CA GLY A 223 -14.99 -20.36 9.00
C GLY A 223 -15.55 -20.72 7.62
N SER A 224 -16.72 -21.35 7.55
CA SER A 224 -17.47 -21.51 6.30
C SER A 224 -17.97 -20.15 5.79
N VAL A 225 -18.24 -20.08 4.50
CA VAL A 225 -18.69 -18.87 3.81
C VAL A 225 -20.01 -19.17 3.12
N GLU A 226 -21.00 -18.30 3.31
CA GLU A 226 -22.31 -18.38 2.67
C GLU A 226 -22.68 -17.04 2.01
N LEU A 227 -23.50 -17.10 0.96
CA LEU A 227 -24.18 -15.93 0.41
C LEU A 227 -25.36 -15.57 1.32
N THR A 228 -25.45 -14.31 1.72
CA THR A 228 -26.51 -13.82 2.62
C THR A 228 -27.83 -13.47 1.92
N ASP A 229 -27.79 -13.33 0.59
CA ASP A 229 -28.89 -12.87 -0.28
C ASP A 229 -29.18 -13.93 -1.36
N THR A 230 -30.33 -13.86 -2.03
CA THR A 230 -30.68 -14.83 -3.10
C THR A 230 -29.66 -14.79 -4.25
N GLU A 231 -29.36 -15.94 -4.87
CA GLU A 231 -28.40 -16.06 -6.00
C GLU A 231 -28.66 -15.00 -7.09
N GLU A 232 -29.93 -14.69 -7.37
CA GLU A 232 -30.37 -13.66 -8.34
C GLU A 232 -29.90 -12.23 -7.98
N ASN A 233 -29.79 -11.89 -6.68
CA ASN A 233 -29.27 -10.61 -6.23
C ASN A 233 -27.73 -10.55 -6.35
N ALA A 234 -27.06 -11.70 -6.18
CA ALA A 234 -25.61 -11.80 -6.33
C ALA A 234 -25.21 -11.71 -7.82
N GLU A 235 -25.93 -12.39 -8.70
CA GLU A 235 -25.76 -12.29 -10.16
C GLU A 235 -25.89 -10.85 -10.63
N ALA A 236 -26.98 -10.17 -10.29
CA ALA A 236 -27.21 -8.77 -10.68
C ALA A 236 -26.12 -7.81 -10.17
N LEU A 237 -25.60 -8.03 -8.96
CA LEU A 237 -24.51 -7.21 -8.42
C LEU A 237 -23.18 -7.46 -9.13
N ILE A 238 -22.88 -8.72 -9.49
CA ILE A 238 -21.69 -9.07 -10.25
C ILE A 238 -21.77 -8.53 -11.69
N ASP A 239 -22.92 -8.64 -12.34
CA ASP A 239 -23.14 -8.10 -13.69
C ASP A 239 -22.95 -6.57 -13.71
N ASN A 240 -23.59 -5.86 -12.79
CA ASN A 240 -23.41 -4.41 -12.66
C ASN A 240 -21.94 -4.03 -12.39
N LEU A 241 -21.26 -4.78 -11.50
CA LEU A 241 -19.84 -4.54 -11.23
C LEU A 241 -18.97 -4.76 -12.47
N MET A 242 -19.27 -5.80 -13.26
CA MET A 242 -18.53 -6.11 -14.49
C MET A 242 -18.76 -5.06 -15.58
N GLU A 243 -19.99 -4.55 -15.72
CA GLU A 243 -20.34 -3.47 -16.63
C GLU A 243 -19.66 -2.15 -16.25
N GLU A 244 -19.66 -1.80 -14.96
CA GLU A 244 -19.05 -0.56 -14.47
C GLU A 244 -17.53 -0.65 -14.28
N ALA A 245 -16.93 -1.84 -14.37
CA ALA A 245 -15.53 -2.09 -14.04
C ALA A 245 -14.55 -1.11 -14.73
N ASP A 246 -14.76 -0.82 -16.01
CA ASP A 246 -13.90 0.10 -16.75
C ASP A 246 -14.02 1.54 -16.24
N GLN A 247 -15.25 1.99 -15.98
CA GLN A 247 -15.51 3.33 -15.47
C GLN A 247 -14.94 3.51 -14.05
N ILE A 248 -15.14 2.52 -13.18
CA ILE A 248 -14.54 2.48 -11.83
C ILE A 248 -13.02 2.60 -11.90
N VAL A 249 -12.38 1.87 -12.81
CA VAL A 249 -10.92 1.90 -12.99
C VAL A 249 -10.44 3.24 -13.56
N ILE A 250 -11.18 3.83 -14.49
CA ILE A 250 -10.89 5.15 -15.06
C ILE A 250 -10.96 6.22 -13.96
N ASP A 251 -12.05 6.23 -13.20
CA ASP A 251 -12.26 7.22 -12.14
C ASP A 251 -11.22 7.08 -11.02
N ALA A 252 -10.89 5.84 -10.66
CA ALA A 252 -9.82 5.55 -9.71
C ALA A 252 -8.46 6.08 -10.17
N LYS A 253 -8.11 5.89 -11.45
CA LYS A 253 -6.85 6.40 -12.01
C LYS A 253 -6.84 7.93 -12.13
N ALA A 254 -7.97 8.53 -12.46
CA ALA A 254 -8.08 9.98 -12.64
C ALA A 254 -8.05 10.76 -11.33
N ASN A 255 -8.53 10.17 -10.23
CA ASN A 255 -8.81 10.90 -9.00
C ASN A 255 -7.97 10.45 -7.79
N ALA A 256 -7.17 9.39 -7.91
CA ALA A 256 -6.34 8.89 -6.80
C ALA A 256 -4.84 9.19 -6.93
N ASP A 257 -4.43 9.98 -7.93
CA ASP A 257 -3.08 10.54 -8.08
C ASP A 257 -2.89 11.80 -7.21
#